data_AF-A0A8C7WYY2-F1
#
_entry.id   AF-A0A8C7WYY2-F1
#
_cell.length_a   1.000
_cell.length_b   1.000
_cell.length_c   1.000
_cell.angle_alpha   90.00
_cell.angle_beta   90.00
_cell.angle_gamma   90.00
#
_symmetry.space_group_name_H-M   'P 1'
#
loop_
_entity.id
_entity.type
_entity.pdbx_description
1 polymer ?
#
loop_
_entity_poly.entity_id
_entity_poly.type
_entity_poly.pdbx_seq_one_letter_code
_entity_poly.pdbx_strand_id
1 'polypeptide(L)'
;MVCRSSPLVLLAILTPVLCCDWLRDYRHLRNRTVVLLETMGGQPTTQDPAVAFPYNLYKQVSSRGVRVRLWFIRENLQHIHDLYDHSQRSNAGWNQLKMVEFMQSVERQIQELNSCLKEPNVATESRKLGKKLSKYYCRLRRKSLQPSGTEAPHQPGSDPGSGFLLQGGSAVGWELLRQETLKHLNKIDRLSNHPSQ
;
A
#
# COMPACT_ATOMS: atom_id res chain seq x y z
N MET A 1 2.58 -62.98 -15.82
CA MET A 1 3.53 -62.18 -15.01
C MET A 1 4.56 -61.56 -15.94
N VAL A 2 4.43 -60.29 -16.29
CA VAL A 2 5.56 -59.34 -16.41
C VAL A 2 4.98 -57.99 -15.99
N CYS A 3 5.59 -57.41 -14.96
CA CYS A 3 5.13 -56.22 -14.27
C CYS A 3 5.87 -55.00 -14.83
N ARG A 4 5.09 -53.93 -15.06
CA ARG A 4 5.44 -52.51 -14.91
C ARG A 4 6.24 -51.80 -16.02
N SER A 5 5.43 -51.15 -16.84
CA SER A 5 5.52 -49.75 -17.25
C SER A 5 6.15 -48.79 -16.22
N SER A 6 7.07 -47.93 -16.69
CA SER A 6 6.83 -46.48 -16.84
C SER A 6 8.06 -45.76 -17.40
N PRO A 7 7.91 -44.90 -18.42
CA PRO A 7 8.92 -43.92 -18.76
C PRO A 7 8.97 -42.85 -17.67
N LEU A 8 10.18 -42.43 -17.31
CA LEU A 8 10.46 -41.32 -16.41
C LEU A 8 9.80 -40.05 -16.94
N VAL A 9 8.58 -39.75 -16.49
CA VAL A 9 8.00 -38.42 -16.61
C VAL A 9 8.73 -37.54 -15.60
N LEU A 10 9.81 -36.89 -16.06
CA LEU A 10 10.37 -35.71 -15.41
C LEU A 10 9.29 -34.63 -15.46
N LEU A 11 8.37 -34.69 -14.50
CA LEU A 11 7.44 -33.62 -14.21
C LEU A 11 8.31 -32.46 -13.75
N ALA A 12 8.65 -31.56 -14.67
CA ALA A 12 9.20 -30.26 -14.33
C ALA A 12 8.12 -29.57 -13.48
N ILE A 13 8.26 -29.67 -12.15
CA ILE A 13 7.55 -28.79 -11.22
C ILE A 13 8.21 -27.42 -11.42
N LEU A 14 7.89 -26.77 -12.53
CA LEU A 14 8.10 -25.36 -12.72
C LEU A 14 7.23 -24.68 -11.69
N THR A 15 7.84 -24.38 -10.54
CA THR A 15 7.23 -23.63 -9.46
C THR A 15 6.56 -22.38 -10.05
N PRO A 16 5.24 -22.18 -9.88
CA PRO A 16 4.53 -21.04 -10.45
C PRO A 16 5.04 -19.67 -9.96
N VAL A 17 5.95 -19.66 -8.98
CA VAL A 17 6.66 -18.48 -8.48
C VAL A 17 7.66 -17.93 -9.51
N LEU A 18 8.15 -18.74 -10.46
CA LEU A 18 9.05 -18.30 -11.53
C LEU A 18 8.34 -17.46 -12.63
N CYS A 19 7.01 -17.45 -12.68
CA CYS A 19 6.23 -16.70 -13.68
C CYS A 19 5.71 -15.35 -13.18
N CYS A 20 6.15 -14.87 -12.02
CA CYS A 20 5.77 -13.54 -11.56
C CYS A 20 6.64 -12.47 -12.24
N ASP A 21 6.25 -12.09 -13.45
CA ASP A 21 6.91 -11.06 -14.26
C ASP A 21 6.97 -9.69 -13.57
N TRP A 22 6.16 -9.44 -12.53
CA TRP A 22 6.21 -8.19 -11.75
C TRP A 22 7.63 -7.86 -11.26
N LEU A 23 8.42 -8.86 -10.83
CA LEU A 23 9.79 -8.61 -10.37
C LEU A 23 10.72 -8.12 -11.48
N ARG A 24 10.43 -8.45 -12.75
CA ARG A 24 11.23 -8.01 -13.91
C ARG A 24 11.12 -6.51 -14.10
N ASP A 25 9.91 -5.97 -13.97
CA ASP A 25 9.62 -4.56 -14.22
C ASP A 25 9.54 -3.73 -12.91
N TYR A 26 9.61 -4.39 -11.75
CA TYR A 26 9.49 -3.77 -10.43
C TYR A 26 10.43 -2.59 -10.23
N ARG A 27 11.69 -2.70 -10.65
CA ARG A 27 12.68 -1.62 -10.47
C ARG A 27 12.22 -0.32 -11.14
N HIS A 28 11.70 -0.42 -12.36
CA HIS A 28 11.21 0.74 -13.10
C HIS A 28 9.94 1.31 -12.48
N LEU A 29 8.97 0.44 -12.13
CA LEU A 29 7.71 0.85 -11.50
C LEU A 29 7.94 1.49 -10.13
N ARG A 30 8.82 0.92 -9.31
CA ARG A 30 9.22 1.48 -8.02
C ARG A 30 9.80 2.89 -8.19
N ASN A 31 10.80 3.04 -9.07
CA ASN A 31 11.47 4.32 -9.25
C ASN A 31 10.48 5.39 -9.70
N ARG A 32 9.62 5.08 -10.69
CA ARG A 32 8.56 5.99 -11.14
C ARG A 32 7.63 6.37 -9.98
N THR A 33 7.18 5.39 -9.21
CA THR A 33 6.27 5.60 -8.06
C THR A 33 6.87 6.51 -7.00
N VAL A 34 8.14 6.28 -6.62
CA VAL A 34 8.83 7.08 -5.60
C VAL A 34 9.07 8.51 -6.08
N VAL A 35 9.58 8.70 -7.30
CA VAL A 35 9.84 10.04 -7.86
C VAL A 35 8.54 10.86 -7.96
N LEU A 36 7.43 10.24 -8.35
CA LEU A 36 6.13 10.92 -8.41
C LEU A 36 5.67 11.34 -7.01
N LEU A 37 5.75 10.46 -6.01
CA LEU A 37 5.40 10.76 -4.63
C LEU A 37 6.27 11.87 -4.02
N GLU A 38 7.57 11.85 -4.29
CA GLU A 38 8.51 12.84 -3.76
C GLU A 38 8.28 14.22 -4.39
N THR A 39 7.98 14.26 -5.69
CA THR A 39 7.92 15.50 -6.46
C THR A 39 6.51 16.05 -6.70
N MET A 40 5.46 15.37 -6.23
CA MET A 40 4.08 15.90 -6.24
C MET A 40 3.85 16.95 -5.15
N GLY A 41 4.60 16.89 -4.04
CA GLY A 41 4.51 17.84 -2.94
C GLY A 41 5.72 18.77 -2.85
N GLY A 42 5.65 19.71 -1.91
CA GLY A 42 6.78 20.55 -1.54
C GLY A 42 7.75 19.85 -0.59
N GLN A 43 8.49 20.65 0.19
CA GLN A 43 9.39 20.13 1.21
C GLN A 43 8.61 19.28 2.24
N PRO A 44 9.15 18.12 2.66
CA PRO A 44 8.55 17.32 3.71
C PRO A 44 8.35 18.13 4.99
N THR A 45 7.23 17.90 5.69
CA THR A 45 7.03 18.47 7.04
C THR A 45 8.06 17.94 8.04
N THR A 46 8.42 18.73 9.04
CA THR A 46 9.29 18.29 10.16
C THR A 46 8.51 17.58 11.27
N GLN A 47 7.18 17.52 11.18
CA GLN A 47 6.33 16.88 12.17
C GLN A 47 6.40 15.36 12.06
N ASP A 48 6.39 14.69 13.21
CA ASP A 48 6.32 13.25 13.27
C ASP A 48 4.89 12.73 13.08
N PRO A 49 4.69 11.63 12.34
CA PRO A 49 3.40 10.98 12.22
C PRO A 49 2.88 10.50 13.58
N ALA A 50 1.63 10.84 13.90
CA ALA A 50 0.98 10.43 15.15
C ALA A 50 0.75 8.91 15.29
N VAL A 51 1.03 8.12 14.24
CA VAL A 51 0.90 6.67 14.23
C VAL A 51 2.28 6.05 14.04
N ALA A 52 2.69 5.21 14.99
CA ALA A 52 3.95 4.49 14.89
C ALA A 52 3.96 3.55 13.67
N PHE A 53 5.01 3.68 12.84
CA PHE A 53 5.20 2.86 11.65
C PHE A 53 5.30 1.36 12.01
N PRO A 54 4.72 0.43 11.21
CA PRO A 54 4.54 -0.96 11.60
C PRO A 54 5.77 -1.82 11.32
N TYR A 55 6.95 -1.43 11.81
CA TYR A 55 8.23 -2.13 11.56
C TYR A 55 8.19 -3.62 11.88
N ASN A 56 7.54 -3.99 12.99
CA ASN A 56 7.40 -5.39 13.41
C ASN A 56 6.59 -6.24 12.42
N LEU A 57 5.65 -5.63 11.69
CA LEU A 57 4.87 -6.32 10.67
C LEU A 57 5.74 -6.64 9.46
N TYR A 58 6.54 -5.68 9.00
CA TYR A 58 7.53 -5.89 7.94
C TYR A 58 8.57 -6.95 8.33
N LYS A 59 9.06 -6.93 9.58
CA LYS A 59 9.97 -7.96 10.10
C LYS A 59 9.33 -9.36 10.05
N GLN A 60 8.09 -9.49 10.51
CA GLN A 60 7.33 -10.76 10.47
C GLN A 60 7.11 -11.29 9.05
N VAL A 61 7.00 -10.41 8.05
CA VAL A 61 6.80 -10.80 6.64
C VAL A 61 8.13 -11.16 5.98
N SER A 62 9.22 -10.47 6.33
CA SER A 62 10.54 -10.69 5.73
C SER A 62 11.05 -12.13 5.89
N SER A 63 10.69 -12.82 6.99
CA SER A 63 11.08 -14.22 7.21
C SER A 63 10.15 -15.26 6.56
N ARG A 64 9.12 -14.84 5.80
CA ARG A 64 8.13 -15.74 5.19
C ARG A 64 8.44 -16.03 3.73
N GLY A 65 7.84 -17.07 3.17
CA GLY A 65 8.02 -17.43 1.75
C GLY A 65 7.59 -16.32 0.77
N VAL A 66 8.18 -16.33 -0.43
CA VAL A 66 8.00 -15.32 -1.48
C VAL A 66 6.53 -15.02 -1.76
N ARG A 67 5.67 -16.04 -1.81
CA ARG A 67 4.22 -15.85 -2.06
C ARG A 67 3.54 -14.99 -0.99
N VAL A 68 3.90 -15.16 0.29
CA VAL A 68 3.36 -14.34 1.38
C VAL A 68 3.91 -12.92 1.35
N ARG A 69 5.19 -12.75 0.97
CA ARG A 69 5.79 -11.43 0.77
C ARG A 69 5.09 -10.66 -0.35
N LEU A 70 4.93 -11.27 -1.53
CA LEU A 70 4.24 -10.67 -2.68
C LEU A 70 2.78 -10.34 -2.35
N TRP A 71 2.07 -11.24 -1.67
CA TRP A 71 0.72 -10.97 -1.17
C TRP A 71 0.71 -9.74 -0.26
N PHE A 72 1.60 -9.70 0.75
CA PHE A 72 1.65 -8.57 1.68
C PHE A 72 2.01 -7.24 0.98
N ILE A 73 2.87 -7.26 -0.03
CA ILE A 73 3.19 -6.10 -0.85
C ILE A 73 1.94 -5.60 -1.57
N ARG A 74 1.19 -6.50 -2.23
CA ARG A 74 -0.07 -6.15 -2.89
C ARG A 74 -1.07 -5.51 -1.93
N GLU A 75 -1.29 -6.09 -0.76
CA GLU A 75 -2.23 -5.55 0.23
C GLU A 75 -1.79 -4.17 0.76
N ASN A 76 -0.47 -3.92 0.87
CA ASN A 76 0.03 -2.58 1.20
C ASN A 76 -0.27 -1.58 0.09
N LEU A 77 0.00 -1.95 -1.17
CA LEU A 77 -0.23 -1.07 -2.32
C LEU A 77 -1.71 -0.74 -2.48
N GLN A 78 -2.61 -1.71 -2.25
CA GLN A 78 -4.06 -1.47 -2.22
C GLN A 78 -4.44 -0.45 -1.15
N HIS A 79 -3.95 -0.62 0.08
CA HIS A 79 -4.22 0.37 1.14
C HIS A 79 -3.61 1.75 0.85
N ILE A 80 -2.45 1.81 0.20
CA ILE A 80 -1.88 3.07 -0.28
C ILE A 80 -2.82 3.68 -1.31
N HIS A 81 -3.19 2.94 -2.36
CA HIS A 81 -4.13 3.42 -3.38
C HIS A 81 -5.42 3.98 -2.74
N ASP A 82 -6.05 3.25 -1.82
CA ASP A 82 -7.27 3.68 -1.13
C ASP A 82 -7.12 4.99 -0.34
N LEU A 83 -5.93 5.28 0.22
CA LEU A 83 -5.67 6.54 0.93
C LEU A 83 -5.72 7.75 -0.02
N TYR A 84 -5.28 7.57 -1.26
CA TYR A 84 -5.14 8.64 -2.25
C TYR A 84 -6.30 8.68 -3.24
N ASP A 85 -7.12 7.63 -3.36
CA ASP A 85 -8.29 7.62 -4.26
C ASP A 85 -9.25 8.79 -3.99
N HIS A 86 -9.35 9.21 -2.73
CA HIS A 86 -10.19 10.33 -2.29
C HIS A 86 -9.44 11.68 -2.21
N SER A 87 -8.20 11.75 -2.69
CA SER A 87 -7.30 12.89 -2.46
C SER A 87 -7.42 14.04 -3.47
N GLN A 88 -8.36 13.96 -4.43
CA GLN A 88 -8.75 15.14 -5.23
C GLN A 88 -9.27 16.30 -4.35
N ARG A 89 -9.55 16.03 -3.07
CA ARG A 89 -9.90 16.99 -2.01
C ARG A 89 -8.75 17.25 -1.03
N SER A 90 -7.52 16.91 -1.39
CA SER A 90 -6.38 17.15 -0.51
C SER A 90 -6.11 18.64 -0.38
N ASN A 91 -6.00 19.12 0.86
CA ASN A 91 -5.68 20.52 1.14
C ASN A 91 -4.17 20.80 1.03
N ALA A 92 -3.39 19.89 0.45
CA ALA A 92 -1.92 19.88 0.53
C ALA A 92 -1.22 20.67 -0.58
N GLY A 93 -1.97 21.26 -1.53
CA GLY A 93 -1.40 22.04 -2.64
C GLY A 93 -0.52 21.22 -3.60
N TRP A 94 -0.67 19.89 -3.62
CA TRP A 94 0.14 19.00 -4.46
C TRP A 94 -0.14 19.17 -5.96
N ASN A 95 0.87 18.89 -6.77
CA ASN A 95 0.75 18.80 -8.23
C ASN A 95 -0.20 17.65 -8.60
N GLN A 96 -1.39 18.02 -9.08
CA GLN A 96 -2.47 17.06 -9.36
C GLN A 96 -2.10 16.06 -10.46
N LEU A 97 -1.39 16.48 -11.51
CA LEU A 97 -0.96 15.58 -12.58
C LEU A 97 -0.04 14.49 -12.03
N LYS A 98 0.99 14.86 -11.27
CA LYS A 98 1.91 13.90 -10.65
C LYS A 98 1.22 12.97 -9.65
N MET A 99 0.21 13.48 -8.93
CA MET A 99 -0.58 12.65 -8.03
C MET A 99 -1.41 11.60 -8.80
N VAL A 100 -2.02 11.98 -9.93
CA VAL A 100 -2.73 11.03 -10.80
C VAL A 100 -1.76 10.00 -11.37
N GLU A 101 -0.59 10.42 -11.86
CA GLU A 101 0.42 9.50 -12.36
C GLU A 101 0.96 8.58 -11.26
N PHE A 102 1.11 9.07 -10.03
CA PHE A 102 1.50 8.27 -8.87
C PHE A 102 0.48 7.16 -8.65
N MET A 103 -0.81 7.50 -8.63
CA MET A 103 -1.91 6.56 -8.46
C MET A 103 -1.94 5.50 -9.55
N GLN A 104 -1.78 5.90 -10.82
CA GLN A 104 -1.69 4.97 -11.94
C GLN A 104 -0.48 4.03 -11.80
N SER A 105 0.66 4.53 -11.29
CA SER A 105 1.87 3.73 -11.05
C SER A 105 1.68 2.72 -9.92
N VAL A 106 0.92 3.07 -8.88
CA VAL A 106 0.54 2.14 -7.79
C VAL A 106 -0.43 1.08 -8.31
N GLU A 107 -1.50 1.50 -9.00
CA GLU A 107 -2.51 0.60 -9.57
C GLU A 107 -1.89 -0.41 -10.53
N ARG A 108 -0.95 0.04 -11.39
CA ARG A 108 -0.23 -0.86 -12.29
C ARG A 108 0.52 -1.98 -11.53
N GLN A 109 1.20 -1.64 -10.43
CA GLN A 109 1.87 -2.65 -9.60
C GLN A 109 0.87 -3.62 -8.94
N ILE A 110 -0.29 -3.13 -8.50
CA ILE A 110 -1.36 -3.99 -7.95
C ILE A 110 -1.83 -4.99 -9.00
N GLN A 111 -2.10 -4.54 -10.23
CA GLN A 111 -2.56 -5.39 -11.33
C GLN A 111 -1.55 -6.48 -11.70
N GLU A 112 -0.27 -6.13 -11.77
CA GLU A 112 0.80 -7.09 -12.04
C GLU A 112 0.98 -8.10 -10.89
N LEU A 113 0.86 -7.67 -9.63
CA LEU A 113 0.87 -8.60 -8.49
C LEU A 113 -0.37 -9.52 -8.47
N ASN A 114 -1.54 -9.02 -8.88
CA ASN A 114 -2.75 -9.82 -9.01
C ASN A 114 -2.59 -10.93 -10.04
N SER A 115 -1.93 -10.65 -11.16
CA SER A 115 -1.67 -11.67 -12.18
C SER A 115 -0.75 -12.79 -11.67
N CYS A 116 0.20 -12.45 -10.78
CA CYS A 116 1.08 -13.40 -10.10
C CYS A 116 0.37 -14.25 -9.03
N LEU A 117 -0.60 -13.67 -8.32
CA LEU A 117 -1.24 -14.25 -7.14
C LEU A 117 -2.63 -14.80 -7.46
N LYS A 118 -2.74 -15.62 -8.52
CA LYS A 118 -3.96 -16.40 -8.79
C LYS A 118 -4.24 -17.30 -7.57
N GLU A 119 -5.30 -16.99 -6.83
CA GLU A 119 -5.63 -17.64 -5.54
C GLU A 119 -5.63 -19.17 -5.64
N PRO A 120 -5.09 -19.87 -4.63
CA PRO A 120 -6.03 -20.50 -3.72
C PRO A 120 -5.66 -20.37 -2.23
N ASN A 121 -6.72 -20.22 -1.44
CA ASN A 121 -6.81 -20.22 0.01
C ASN A 121 -5.85 -19.26 0.73
N VAL A 122 -6.38 -18.09 1.11
CA VAL A 122 -5.80 -17.21 2.12
C VAL A 122 -5.54 -18.02 3.40
N ALA A 123 -4.30 -18.49 3.56
CA ALA A 123 -3.85 -19.17 4.76
C ALA A 123 -4.18 -18.29 5.98
N THR A 124 -4.54 -18.93 7.10
CA THR A 124 -4.88 -18.24 8.36
C THR A 124 -3.85 -17.19 8.76
N GLU A 125 -2.58 -17.43 8.43
CA GLU A 125 -1.49 -16.48 8.66
C GLU A 125 -1.62 -15.18 7.84
N SER A 126 -1.87 -15.27 6.53
CA SER A 126 -2.10 -14.10 5.67
C SER A 126 -3.29 -13.28 6.18
N ARG A 127 -4.36 -13.93 6.62
CA ARG A 127 -5.52 -13.25 7.23
C ARG A 127 -5.14 -12.47 8.50
N LYS A 128 -4.27 -13.02 9.36
CA LYS A 128 -3.78 -12.34 10.56
C LYS A 128 -2.91 -11.12 10.20
N LEU A 129 -2.03 -11.26 9.21
CA LEU A 129 -1.18 -10.16 8.72
C LEU A 129 -2.03 -9.04 8.11
N GLY A 130 -2.99 -9.38 7.24
CA GLY A 130 -3.94 -8.44 6.63
C GLY A 130 -4.72 -7.66 7.67
N LYS A 131 -5.32 -8.34 8.66
CA LYS A 131 -6.03 -7.66 9.76
C LYS A 131 -5.15 -6.66 10.52
N LYS A 132 -3.87 -6.99 10.76
CA LYS A 132 -2.93 -6.05 11.41
C LYS A 132 -2.63 -4.85 10.51
N LEU A 133 -2.44 -5.10 9.21
CA LEU A 133 -2.16 -4.06 8.23
C LEU A 133 -3.35 -3.11 8.06
N SER A 134 -4.57 -3.62 7.88
CA SER A 134 -5.76 -2.80 7.74
C SER A 134 -6.02 -1.97 9.00
N LYS A 135 -5.85 -2.55 10.20
CA LYS A 135 -5.92 -1.78 11.46
C LYS A 135 -4.90 -0.65 11.52
N TYR A 136 -3.71 -0.85 10.98
CA TYR A 136 -2.72 0.21 10.88
C TYR A 136 -3.18 1.33 9.95
N TYR A 137 -3.59 1.03 8.71
CA TYR A 137 -4.05 2.04 7.76
C TYR A 137 -5.32 2.76 8.22
N CYS A 138 -6.25 2.08 8.89
CA CYS A 138 -7.41 2.73 9.52
C CYS A 138 -6.99 3.79 10.56
N ARG A 139 -5.98 3.49 11.38
CA ARG A 139 -5.45 4.45 12.37
C ARG A 139 -4.73 5.60 11.68
N LEU A 140 -3.90 5.30 10.68
CA LEU A 140 -3.17 6.28 9.89
C LEU A 140 -4.12 7.28 9.23
N ARG A 141 -5.15 6.78 8.51
CA ARG A 141 -6.20 7.61 7.90
C ARG A 141 -6.89 8.48 8.94
N ARG A 142 -7.32 7.89 10.06
CA ARG A 142 -8.04 8.62 11.11
C ARG A 142 -7.18 9.75 11.70
N LYS A 143 -5.93 9.47 12.04
CA LYS A 143 -5.06 10.45 12.70
C LYS A 143 -4.56 11.54 11.76
N SER A 144 -4.49 11.26 10.46
CA SER A 144 -3.97 12.21 9.47
C SER A 144 -5.07 13.02 8.80
N LEU A 145 -6.28 12.44 8.63
CA LEU A 145 -7.35 13.04 7.83
C LEU A 145 -8.62 13.40 8.61
N GLN A 146 -8.64 13.24 9.94
CA GLN A 146 -9.77 13.77 10.71
C GLN A 146 -9.80 15.30 10.61
N PRO A 147 -10.98 15.90 10.43
CA PRO A 147 -11.15 17.33 10.60
C PRO A 147 -10.63 17.69 11.99
N SER A 148 -9.67 18.61 12.07
CA SER A 148 -9.35 19.29 13.31
C SER A 148 -10.65 19.94 13.77
N GLY A 149 -11.26 19.40 14.82
CA GLY A 149 -12.47 19.94 15.42
C GLY A 149 -12.21 21.37 15.86
N THR A 150 -12.48 22.31 14.97
CA THR A 150 -12.79 23.67 15.37
C THR A 150 -14.30 23.65 15.41
N GLU A 151 -14.86 23.41 16.59
CA GLU A 151 -16.22 23.86 16.87
C GLU A 151 -16.23 25.36 16.51
N ALA A 152 -16.82 25.69 15.38
CA ALA A 152 -17.23 27.07 15.15
C ALA A 152 -18.11 27.46 16.34
N PRO A 153 -17.95 28.66 16.94
CA PRO A 153 -18.82 29.09 18.01
C PRO A 153 -20.27 28.87 17.60
N HIS A 154 -21.02 28.14 18.41
CA HIS A 154 -22.45 27.94 18.22
C HIS A 154 -23.11 29.32 18.02
N GLN A 155 -23.45 29.66 16.79
CA GLN A 155 -24.45 30.68 16.50
C GLN A 155 -25.81 30.01 16.75
N PRO A 156 -26.59 30.45 17.76
CA PRO A 156 -27.92 29.92 17.99
C PRO A 156 -28.79 30.29 16.79
N GLY A 157 -29.23 29.31 15.99
CA GLY A 157 -30.22 29.52 14.94
C GLY A 157 -29.90 28.96 13.55
N SER A 158 -28.79 28.24 13.34
CA SER A 158 -28.50 27.59 12.05
C SER A 158 -29.12 26.19 11.97
N ASP A 159 -29.84 25.94 10.88
CA ASP A 159 -30.56 24.71 10.53
C ASP A 159 -29.66 23.45 10.61
N PRO A 160 -30.08 22.31 11.22
CA PRO A 160 -29.22 21.13 11.42
C PRO A 160 -28.92 20.32 10.14
N GLY A 161 -29.34 20.79 8.96
CA GLY A 161 -29.49 19.95 7.78
C GLY A 161 -28.52 20.16 6.62
N SER A 162 -27.65 21.16 6.63
CA SER A 162 -26.84 21.47 5.44
C SER A 162 -25.42 21.88 5.80
N GLY A 163 -24.46 20.99 5.53
CA GLY A 163 -23.04 21.36 5.51
C GLY A 163 -22.05 20.45 6.21
N PHE A 164 -22.30 19.16 6.43
CA PHE A 164 -21.20 18.22 6.73
C PHE A 164 -20.50 17.78 5.43
N LEU A 165 -20.02 18.75 4.66
CA LEU A 165 -19.06 18.47 3.60
C LEU A 165 -17.74 18.14 4.30
N LEU A 166 -17.36 16.85 4.26
CA LEU A 166 -16.06 16.34 4.66
C LEU A 166 -14.96 17.09 3.88
N GLN A 167 -14.57 18.26 4.39
CA GLN A 167 -13.38 18.96 3.98
C GLN A 167 -12.22 18.04 4.37
N GLY A 168 -11.45 17.61 3.36
CA GLY A 168 -10.38 16.63 3.53
C GLY A 168 -9.40 17.07 4.61
N GLY A 169 -8.60 16.14 5.13
CA GLY A 169 -7.59 16.40 6.17
C GLY A 169 -6.76 17.67 5.94
N SER A 170 -6.17 18.21 7.00
CA SER A 170 -5.31 19.39 6.91
C SER A 170 -4.14 19.16 5.93
N ALA A 171 -3.59 20.23 5.36
CA ALA A 171 -2.40 20.16 4.49
C ALA A 171 -1.26 19.38 5.16
N VAL A 172 -1.06 19.63 6.45
CA VAL A 172 -0.09 18.92 7.29
C VAL A 172 -0.40 17.43 7.38
N GLY A 173 -1.67 17.06 7.60
CA GLY A 173 -2.08 15.66 7.69
C GLY A 173 -1.83 14.88 6.40
N TRP A 174 -2.11 15.48 5.25
CA TRP A 174 -1.77 14.91 3.94
C TRP A 174 -0.26 14.76 3.75
N GLU A 175 0.52 15.76 4.16
CA GLU A 175 1.98 15.69 4.07
C GLU A 175 2.56 14.57 4.96
N LEU A 176 1.99 14.34 6.14
CA LEU A 176 2.34 13.19 6.99
C LEU A 176 1.99 11.86 6.31
N LEU A 177 0.85 11.75 5.61
CA LEU A 177 0.52 10.56 4.82
C LEU A 177 1.53 10.31 3.71
N ARG A 178 1.97 11.37 3.02
CA ARG A 178 2.98 11.28 1.96
C ARG A 178 4.29 10.71 2.48
N GLN A 179 4.76 11.19 3.62
CA GLN A 179 5.96 10.67 4.28
C GLN A 179 5.81 9.21 4.72
N GLU A 180 4.69 8.88 5.36
CA GLU A 180 4.41 7.50 5.77
C GLU A 180 4.33 6.56 4.55
N THR A 181 3.72 7.02 3.46
CA THR A 181 3.68 6.29 2.18
C THR A 181 5.09 6.03 1.65
N LEU A 182 5.97 7.03 1.67
CA LEU A 182 7.37 6.87 1.25
C LEU A 182 8.10 5.82 2.11
N LYS A 183 7.87 5.80 3.43
CA LYS A 183 8.41 4.76 4.32
C LYS A 183 7.90 3.36 3.93
N HIS A 184 6.61 3.22 3.61
CA HIS A 184 6.04 1.95 3.13
C HIS A 184 6.68 1.48 1.82
N LEU A 185 6.80 2.36 0.82
CA LEU A 185 7.43 2.04 -0.48
C LEU A 185 8.89 1.60 -0.30
N ASN A 186 9.64 2.29 0.56
CA ASN A 186 11.02 1.92 0.88
C ASN A 186 11.15 0.58 1.59
N LYS A 187 10.16 0.18 2.41
CA LYS A 187 10.14 -1.14 3.03
C LYS A 187 9.67 -2.25 2.09
N ILE A 188 8.75 -1.94 1.17
CA ILE A 188 8.32 -2.85 0.10
C ILE A 188 9.51 -3.23 -0.77
N ASP A 189 10.36 -2.26 -1.16
CA ASP A 189 11.57 -2.52 -1.94
C ASP A 189 12.49 -3.56 -1.30
N ARG A 190 12.69 -3.48 0.02
CA ARG A 190 13.49 -4.46 0.76
C ARG A 190 12.85 -5.85 0.78
N LEU A 191 11.51 -5.94 0.77
CA LEU A 191 10.81 -7.22 0.68
C LEU A 191 10.90 -7.83 -0.71
N SER A 192 10.94 -7.00 -1.76
CA SER A 192 11.08 -7.43 -3.16
C SER A 192 12.49 -7.89 -3.52
N ASN A 193 13.53 -7.26 -2.95
CA ASN A 193 14.93 -7.51 -3.30
C ASN A 193 15.61 -8.64 -2.49
N HIS A 194 14.94 -9.23 -1.50
CA HIS A 194 15.45 -10.40 -0.77
C HIS A 194 14.68 -11.67 -1.18
N PRO A 195 15.21 -12.48 -2.13
CA PRO A 195 14.85 -13.88 -2.19
C PRO A 195 15.31 -14.53 -0.87
N SER A 196 14.48 -15.41 -0.33
CA SER A 196 14.79 -16.15 0.90
C SER A 196 16.19 -16.77 0.79
N GLN A 197 17.09 -16.45 1.72
CA GLN A 197 18.15 -17.39 2.08
C GLN A 197 17.50 -18.61 2.75
#